data_AF-A0A6L9ZV53-F1
#
_entry.id   AF-A0A6L9ZV53-F1
#
_cell.length_a   1.000
_cell.length_b   1.000
_cell.length_c   1.000
_cell.angle_alpha   90.00
_cell.angle_beta   90.00
_cell.angle_gamma   90.00
#
_symmetry.space_group_name_H-M   'P 1'
#
loop_
_entity.id
_entity.type
_entity.pdbx_description
1 polymer ?
#
loop_
_entity_poly.entity_id
_entity_poly.type
_entity_poly.pdbx_seq_one_letter_code
_entity_poly.pdbx_strand_id
1 'polypeptide(L)' 'MNNTKIRDFVLAGVVSTLVGGTLILATIDKDYRSSFFDLAKVGVGGYIALTIPKSNSEGEEAE' A
#
# COMPACT_ATOMS: atom_id res chain seq x y z
N MET A 1 5.24 -20.00 -20.13
CA MET A 1 4.97 -19.37 -18.82
C MET A 1 3.50 -18.97 -18.79
N ASN A 2 2.75 -19.32 -17.74
CA ASN A 2 1.31 -19.08 -17.65
C ASN A 2 1.04 -17.57 -17.64
N ASN A 3 0.00 -17.07 -18.33
CA ASN A 3 -0.29 -15.62 -18.39
C ASN A 3 -0.48 -14.98 -17.01
N THR A 4 -1.04 -15.71 -16.04
CA THR A 4 -1.13 -15.29 -14.64
C THR A 4 0.24 -15.05 -14.01
N LYS A 5 1.20 -15.96 -14.20
CA LYS A 5 2.56 -15.80 -13.66
C LYS A 5 3.30 -14.60 -14.28
N ILE A 6 3.07 -14.32 -15.57
CA ILE A 6 3.66 -13.14 -16.24
C ILE A 6 3.07 -11.86 -15.64
N ARG A 7 1.74 -11.79 -15.51
CA ARG A 7 1.06 -10.64 -14.92
C ARG A 7 1.52 -10.39 -13.48
N ASP A 8 1.61 -11.44 -12.67
CA ASP A 8 2.01 -11.33 -11.27
C ASP A 8 3.48 -10.87 -11.15
N PHE A 9 4.35 -11.34 -12.04
CA PHE A 9 5.74 -10.88 -12.13
C PHE A 9 5.84 -9.40 -12.53
N VAL A 10 5.08 -8.97 -13.55
CA VAL A 10 5.02 -7.56 -13.97
C VAL A 10 4.49 -6.69 -12.84
N LEU A 11 3.43 -7.13 -12.16
CA LEU A 11 2.86 -6.42 -11.02
C LEU A 11 3.88 -6.28 -9.89
N ALA A 12 4.56 -7.36 -9.53
CA ALA A 12 5.62 -7.35 -8.52
C ALA A 12 6.77 -6.40 -8.91
N GLY A 13 7.16 -6.39 -10.18
CA GLY A 13 8.16 -5.47 -10.71
C GLY A 13 7.74 -4.01 -10.57
N VAL A 14 6.52 -3.67 -11.02
CA VAL A 14 5.98 -2.31 -10.95
C VAL A 14 5.88 -1.84 -9.50
N VAL A 15 5.33 -2.66 -8.60
CA VAL A 15 5.21 -2.34 -7.17
C VAL A 15 6.59 -2.16 -6.53
N SER A 16 7.54 -3.06 -6.82
CA SER A 16 8.90 -2.97 -6.31
C SER A 16 9.60 -1.69 -6.77
N THR A 17 9.47 -1.32 -8.05
CA THR A 17 10.04 -0.07 -8.58
C THR A 17 9.38 1.16 -7.97
N LEU A 18 8.07 1.17 -7.78
CA LEU A 18 7.36 2.29 -7.13
C LEU A 18 7.82 2.46 -5.67
N VAL A 19 7.80 1.40 -4.87
CA VAL A 19 8.18 1.47 -3.46
C VAL A 19 9.66 1.76 -3.30
N GLY A 20 10.52 1.04 -4.02
CA GLY A 20 11.97 1.23 -3.97
C GLY A 20 12.40 2.60 -4.49
N GLY A 21 11.84 3.04 -5.62
CA GLY A 21 12.14 4.33 -6.21
C GLY A 21 11.76 5.48 -5.28
N THR A 22 10.53 5.47 -4.75
CA THR A 22 10.07 6.52 -3.82
C THR A 22 10.88 6.55 -2.51
N LEU A 23 11.33 5.39 -2.02
CA LEU A 23 12.22 5.31 -0.86
C LEU A 23 13.61 5.91 -1.13
N ILE A 24 14.18 5.63 -2.31
CA ILE A 24 15.47 6.22 -2.73
C ILE A 24 15.32 7.74 -2.82
N LEU A 25 14.26 8.24 -3.49
CA LEU A 25 13.98 9.67 -3.58
C LEU A 25 13.86 10.33 -2.20
N ALA A 26 13.16 9.71 -1.25
CA ALA A 26 13.05 10.24 0.12
C ALA A 26 14.38 10.27 0.89
N THR A 27 15.32 9.38 0.52
CA THR A 27 16.63 9.34 1.16
C THR A 27 17.51 10.49 0.69
N ILE A 28 17.53 10.73 -0.62
CA ILE A 28 18.40 11.73 -1.28
C ILE A 28 17.81 13.14 -1.23
N ASP A 29 16.49 13.29 -1.36
CA ASP A 29 15.78 14.55 -1.39
C ASP A 29 14.99 14.72 -0.08
N LYS A 30 15.37 15.73 0.69
CA LYS A 30 14.76 16.05 1.98
C LYS A 30 13.34 16.59 1.84
N ASP A 31 13.05 17.31 0.76
CA ASP A 31 11.72 17.90 0.55
C ASP A 31 10.73 16.82 0.10
N TYR A 32 11.21 15.78 -0.57
CA TYR A 32 10.42 14.63 -0.96
C TYR A 32 9.98 13.73 0.21
N ARG A 33 10.66 13.82 1.36
CA ARG A 33 10.37 12.95 2.52
C ARG A 33 8.93 13.06 3.01
N SER A 34 8.36 14.27 3.02
CA SER A 34 6.98 14.46 3.44
C SER A 34 6.02 13.70 2.55
N SER A 35 6.18 13.84 1.23
CA SER A 35 5.38 13.11 0.22
C SER A 35 5.54 11.60 0.36
N PHE A 36 6.74 11.11 0.65
CA PHE A 36 6.97 9.69 0.92
C PHE A 36 6.23 9.22 2.19
N PHE A 37 6.24 9.99 3.28
CA PHE A 37 5.49 9.65 4.49
C PHE A 37 3.98 9.60 4.23
N ASP A 38 3.44 10.52 3.44
CA ASP A 38 2.03 10.50 3.04
C ASP A 38 1.71 9.24 2.23
N LEU A 39 2.57 8.87 1.27
CA LEU A 39 2.44 7.64 0.48
C LEU A 39 2.48 6.39 1.37
N ALA A 40 3.45 6.33 2.29
CA ALA A 40 3.61 5.22 3.22
C ALA A 40 2.41 5.10 4.16
N LYS A 41 1.89 6.24 4.65
CA LYS A 41 0.69 6.28 5.51
C LYS A 41 -0.54 5.76 4.78
N VAL A 42 -0.75 6.17 3.53
CA VAL A 42 -1.86 5.67 2.70
C VAL A 42 -1.69 4.18 2.42
N GLY A 43 -0.49 3.73 2.08
CA GLY A 43 -0.21 2.31 1.81
C GLY A 43 -0.43 1.42 3.02
N VAL A 44 0.15 1.78 4.17
CA VAL A 44 -0.02 1.06 5.44
C VAL A 44 -1.47 1.13 5.91
N GLY A 45 -2.10 2.31 5.86
CA GLY A 45 -3.50 2.48 6.24
C GLY A 45 -4.45 1.66 5.38
N GLY A 46 -4.23 1.61 4.07
CA GLY A 46 -4.98 0.77 3.15
C GLY A 46 -4.80 -0.72 3.44
N TYR A 47 -3.56 -1.16 3.66
CA TYR A 47 -3.28 -2.56 4.03
C TYR A 47 -3.97 -2.94 5.35
N ILE A 48 -3.88 -2.10 6.37
CA ILE A 48 -4.55 -2.30 7.66
C ILE A 48 -6.07 -2.35 7.47
N ALA A 49 -6.67 -1.41 6.71
CA ALA A 49 -8.11 -1.40 6.46
C ALA A 49 -8.61 -2.66 5.72
N LEU A 50 -7.79 -3.25 4.86
CA LEU A 50 -8.10 -4.50 4.15
C LEU A 50 -7.88 -5.75 5.01
N THR A 51 -7.01 -5.68 6.02
CA THR A 51 -6.64 -6.83 6.86
C THR A 51 -7.40 -6.88 8.18
N ILE A 52 -7.88 -5.74 8.70
CA ILE A 52 -8.80 -5.74 9.83
C ILE A 52 -10.12 -6.35 9.36
N PRO A 53 -10.54 -7.51 9.90
CA PRO A 53 -11.86 -8.04 9.61
C PRO A 53 -12.89 -7.00 10.08
N LYS A 54 -13.87 -6.66 9.23
CA LYS A 54 -15.04 -5.89 9.67
C LYS A 54 -15.60 -6.63 10.88
N SER A 55 -15.46 -6.07 12.07
CA SER A 55 -16.27 -6.50 13.20
C SER A 55 -17.72 -6.33 12.74
N ASN A 56 -18.50 -7.40 12.85
CA ASN A 56 -19.91 -7.35 12.50
C ASN A 56 -20.61 -6.41 13.49
N SER A 57 -20.62 -5.12 13.20
CA SER A 57 -21.50 -4.15 13.84
C SER A 57 -22.89 -4.28 13.21
N GLU A 58 -23.48 -5.46 13.34
CA GLU A 58 -24.92 -5.71 13.19
C GLU A 58 -25.47 -6.02 14.59
N GLY A 59 -25.32 -5.06 15.50
CA GLY A 59 -25.67 -5.26 16.89
C GLY A 59 -25.69 -3.97 17.69
N GLU A 60 -26.28 -2.91 17.15
CA GLU A 60 -26.71 -1.75 17.95
C GLU A 60 -27.79 -0.95 17.19
N GLU A 61 -28.89 -1.62 16.83
CA GLU A 61 -30.20 -0.98 16.71
C GLU A 61 -31.07 -1.50 17.85
N ALA A 62 -30.92 -0.87 19.01
CA ALA A 62 -31.86 -0.94 20.10
C ALA A 62 -32.04 0.47 20.65
N GLU A 63 -32.90 1.25 19.99
CA GLU A 63 -33.77 2.22 20.65
C GLU A 63 -35.06 2.42 19.84
#